data_AF-A0A5B9MQV3-F1
#
_entry.id   AF-A0A5B9MQV3-F1
#
_cell.length_a   1.000
_cell.length_b   1.000
_cell.length_c   1.000
_cell.angle_alpha   90.00
_cell.angle_beta   90.00
_cell.angle_gamma   90.00
#
_symmetry.space_group_name_H-M   'P 1'
#
loop_
_entity.id
_entity.type
_entity.pdbx_description
1 polymer ?
#
loop_
_entity_poly.entity_id
_entity_poly.type
_entity_poly.pdbx_seq_one_letter_code
_entity_poly.pdbx_strand_id
1 'polypeptide(L)'
;MNRMRQPLPIISTLLLSIGLIAITAAPADACQVPVFRYALERWPADNFELVVLHDGPLGDAESKLVDSLRDSGHQSSGSANCGVKVIEAGKAQDELLRSVWAQHGRPGQAVLASLYPVTAQEVPDRLIDAGPLDADTVANLVDSPIRQEIAKRLVAGESAVWIFVPCGDPKQDEVALKNLTRFVQQNETTLELPEQEEIEDEQALLEQLAIELRLDFSILTLHRDDPEEQFLLKMLLASEPDLEALDQPMAFPVLGRGRVLYGLVGKGISELTIGLASRFIIGPCSCQVKNQNPGFDLLMAVDWEKKIGTAKLSDPLPETTGAPVLLTIPPGRKAK
;
A
#
# COMPACT_ATOMS: atom_id res chain seq x y z
N MET A 1 64.24 -5.96 -56.40
CA MET A 1 65.47 -6.66 -55.97
C MET A 1 65.29 -7.06 -54.51
N ASN A 2 64.89 -8.31 -54.26
CA ASN A 2 65.68 -9.37 -53.61
C ASN A 2 66.02 -9.05 -52.14
N ARG A 3 65.26 -9.58 -51.17
CA ARG A 3 65.23 -10.96 -50.62
C ARG A 3 66.11 -11.07 -49.37
N MET A 4 65.65 -11.90 -48.44
CA MET A 4 66.33 -12.49 -47.26
C MET A 4 66.13 -11.72 -45.95
N ARG A 5 65.77 -12.33 -44.82
CA ARG A 5 65.67 -13.75 -44.40
C ARG A 5 64.86 -13.78 -43.09
N GLN A 6 63.97 -14.76 -42.92
CA GLN A 6 63.59 -15.25 -41.59
C GLN A 6 64.66 -16.22 -41.05
N PRO A 7 64.70 -16.46 -39.73
CA PRO A 7 64.20 -17.76 -39.24
C PRO A 7 63.44 -17.71 -37.88
N LEU A 8 62.40 -18.56 -37.74
CA LEU A 8 61.92 -19.19 -36.48
C LEU A 8 62.95 -20.25 -35.99
N PRO A 9 62.83 -20.97 -34.83
CA PRO A 9 61.73 -21.15 -33.84
C PRO A 9 62.23 -21.03 -32.36
N ILE A 10 61.44 -21.21 -31.28
CA ILE A 10 61.20 -22.46 -30.51
C ILE A 10 60.31 -22.04 -29.31
N ILE A 11 59.00 -22.31 -29.33
CA ILE A 11 58.30 -23.33 -28.53
C ILE A 11 58.86 -23.56 -27.11
N SER A 12 58.17 -23.03 -26.10
CA SER A 12 58.06 -23.71 -24.81
C SER A 12 56.61 -23.65 -24.34
N THR A 13 56.02 -24.83 -24.42
CA THR A 13 54.69 -25.24 -24.01
C THR A 13 54.53 -25.07 -22.50
N LEU A 14 53.54 -24.30 -22.04
CA LEU A 14 53.02 -24.43 -20.69
C LEU A 14 51.49 -24.53 -20.76
N LEU A 15 51.02 -25.76 -20.81
CA LEU A 15 49.64 -26.14 -20.52
C LEU A 15 49.39 -25.91 -19.03
N LEU A 16 48.51 -24.98 -18.68
CA LEU A 16 47.85 -24.97 -17.38
C LEU A 16 46.38 -24.57 -17.54
N SER A 17 45.56 -25.61 -17.69
CA SER A 17 44.18 -25.78 -17.27
C SER A 17 43.43 -24.51 -16.81
N ILE A 18 42.68 -23.89 -17.72
CA ILE A 18 41.62 -22.94 -17.35
C ILE A 18 40.42 -23.79 -16.89
N GLY A 19 40.29 -23.95 -15.57
CA GLY A 19 39.05 -24.44 -14.96
C GLY A 19 37.98 -23.37 -15.12
N LEU A 20 37.09 -23.57 -16.09
CA LEU A 20 35.90 -22.75 -16.27
C LEU A 20 34.93 -23.10 -15.14
N ILE A 21 34.99 -22.35 -14.03
CA ILE A 21 33.95 -22.39 -13.00
C ILE A 21 32.72 -21.72 -13.63
N ALA A 22 31.83 -22.53 -14.18
CA ALA A 22 30.48 -22.11 -14.50
C ALA A 22 29.78 -21.79 -13.18
N ILE A 23 29.76 -20.51 -12.81
CA ILE A 23 28.82 -20.01 -11.81
C ILE A 23 27.46 -20.11 -12.49
N THR A 24 26.72 -21.18 -12.21
CA THR A 24 25.29 -21.27 -12.46
C THR A 24 24.64 -20.24 -11.54
N ALA A 25 24.50 -19.00 -12.02
CA ALA A 25 23.52 -18.10 -11.46
C ALA A 25 22.16 -18.78 -11.72
N ALA A 26 21.56 -19.34 -10.67
CA ALA A 26 20.15 -19.68 -10.74
C ALA A 26 19.42 -18.38 -11.15
N PRO A 27 18.54 -18.41 -12.18
CA PRO A 27 17.68 -17.27 -12.42
C PRO A 27 16.97 -16.98 -11.11
N ALA A 28 17.11 -15.76 -10.61
CA ALA A 28 16.21 -15.28 -9.59
C ALA A 28 14.89 -15.10 -10.33
N ASP A 29 14.00 -16.08 -10.24
CA ASP A 29 12.68 -16.02 -10.85
C ASP A 29 11.98 -14.78 -10.29
N ALA A 30 11.96 -13.73 -11.11
CA ALA A 30 11.24 -12.51 -10.78
C ALA A 30 9.76 -12.86 -10.89
N CYS A 31 9.07 -12.84 -9.75
CA CYS A 31 7.64 -13.12 -9.68
C CYS A 31 6.88 -12.24 -10.68
N GLN A 32 6.32 -12.88 -11.72
CA GLN A 32 5.53 -12.21 -12.75
C GLN A 32 4.12 -11.83 -12.28
N VAL A 33 3.82 -12.04 -11.00
CA VAL A 33 2.52 -11.65 -10.44
C VAL A 33 2.42 -10.12 -10.38
N PRO A 34 1.34 -9.53 -10.94
CA PRO A 34 1.12 -8.09 -10.87
C PRO A 34 1.15 -7.55 -9.44
N VAL A 35 1.63 -6.32 -9.25
CA VAL A 35 1.70 -5.67 -7.94
C VAL A 35 0.35 -5.68 -7.23
N PHE A 36 -0.75 -5.35 -7.91
CA PHE A 36 -2.09 -5.36 -7.29
C PHE A 36 -2.49 -6.74 -6.76
N ARG A 37 -2.14 -7.79 -7.51
CA ARG A 37 -2.50 -9.16 -7.17
C ARG A 37 -1.64 -9.66 -6.01
N TYR A 38 -0.33 -9.42 -6.07
CA TYR A 38 0.57 -9.74 -4.98
C TYR A 38 0.19 -8.99 -3.70
N ALA A 39 -0.14 -7.70 -3.81
CA ALA A 39 -0.61 -6.90 -2.70
C ALA A 39 -1.89 -7.48 -2.07
N LEU A 40 -2.86 -7.90 -2.88
CA LEU A 40 -4.08 -8.55 -2.40
C LEU A 40 -3.75 -9.84 -1.66
N GLU A 41 -2.95 -10.73 -2.25
CA GLU A 41 -2.73 -12.08 -1.73
C GLU A 41 -1.76 -12.15 -0.54
N ARG A 42 -0.77 -11.25 -0.51
CA ARG A 42 0.45 -11.38 0.32
C ARG A 42 0.76 -10.19 1.21
N TRP A 43 0.24 -9.01 0.94
CA TRP A 43 0.47 -7.85 1.81
C TRP A 43 -0.67 -7.74 2.82
N PRO A 44 -0.48 -8.17 4.08
CA PRO A 44 -1.51 -7.95 5.10
C PRO A 44 -1.77 -6.46 5.24
N ALA A 45 -3.03 -6.09 5.52
CA ALA A 45 -3.38 -4.71 5.80
C ALA A 45 -2.66 -4.24 7.08
N ASP A 46 -2.07 -3.05 7.06
CA ASP A 46 -1.37 -2.52 8.23
C ASP A 46 -2.37 -2.11 9.31
N ASN A 47 -1.99 -2.33 10.58
CA ASN A 47 -2.85 -2.03 11.72
C ASN A 47 -2.71 -0.57 12.17
N PHE A 48 -3.80 0.18 12.09
CA PHE A 48 -3.92 1.52 12.63
C PHE A 48 -3.89 1.52 14.17
N GLU A 49 -3.39 2.59 14.76
CA GLU A 49 -3.36 2.75 16.21
C GLU A 49 -4.41 3.77 16.65
N LEU A 50 -5.42 3.31 17.38
CA LEU A 50 -6.47 4.13 17.98
C LEU A 50 -6.14 4.31 19.46
N VAL A 51 -5.89 5.54 19.87
CA VAL A 51 -5.48 5.86 21.25
C VAL A 51 -6.54 6.70 21.92
N VAL A 52 -7.16 6.15 22.96
CA VAL A 52 -8.12 6.84 23.83
C VAL A 52 -7.36 7.45 25.00
N LEU A 53 -7.23 8.77 24.98
CA LEU A 53 -6.59 9.58 26.03
C LEU A 53 -7.64 10.07 27.02
N HIS A 54 -7.37 9.97 28.32
CA HIS A 54 -8.31 10.39 29.38
C HIS A 54 -7.58 10.92 30.62
N ASP A 55 -8.22 11.75 31.45
CA ASP A 55 -7.67 12.28 32.72
C ASP A 55 -8.36 11.75 33.99
N GLY A 56 -9.30 10.81 33.83
CA GLY A 56 -10.04 10.17 34.91
C GLY A 56 -10.66 8.84 34.47
N PRO A 57 -11.49 8.18 35.29
CA PRO A 57 -12.20 6.99 34.84
C PRO A 57 -13.11 7.32 33.65
N LEU A 58 -13.13 6.45 32.64
CA LEU A 58 -14.07 6.55 31.53
C LEU A 58 -15.50 6.38 32.05
N GLY A 59 -16.43 7.19 31.53
CA GLY A 59 -17.86 7.00 31.80
C GLY A 59 -18.39 5.71 31.15
N ASP A 60 -19.61 5.31 31.51
CA ASP A 60 -20.25 4.11 30.94
C ASP A 60 -20.41 4.20 29.41
N ALA A 61 -20.72 5.39 28.90
CA ALA A 61 -20.87 5.63 27.46
C ALA A 61 -19.53 5.51 26.71
N GLU A 62 -18.48 6.16 27.22
CA GLU A 62 -17.13 6.09 26.67
C GLU A 62 -16.59 4.66 26.71
N SER A 63 -16.79 3.95 27.83
CA SER A 63 -16.36 2.55 27.98
C SER A 63 -17.00 1.65 26.92
N LYS A 64 -18.30 1.82 26.64
CA LYS A 64 -18.98 1.09 25.57
C LYS A 64 -18.43 1.41 24.18
N LEU A 65 -18.05 2.67 23.93
CA LEU A 65 -17.42 3.06 22.67
C LEU A 65 -16.02 2.44 22.52
N VAL A 66 -15.23 2.40 23.58
CA VAL A 66 -13.93 1.71 23.59
C VAL A 66 -14.10 0.22 23.33
N ASP A 67 -15.07 -0.43 23.97
CA ASP A 67 -15.34 -1.84 23.74
C ASP A 67 -15.83 -2.09 22.30
N SER A 68 -16.69 -1.23 21.76
CA SER A 68 -17.10 -1.29 20.35
C SER A 68 -15.90 -1.16 19.40
N LEU A 69 -14.96 -0.26 19.66
CA LEU A 69 -13.74 -0.14 18.84
C LEU A 69 -12.86 -1.40 18.94
N ARG A 70 -12.73 -1.98 20.14
CA ARG A 70 -11.97 -3.20 20.36
C ARG A 70 -12.61 -4.38 19.64
N ASP A 71 -13.92 -4.53 19.72
CA ASP A 71 -14.68 -5.58 19.06
C ASP A 71 -14.56 -5.46 17.54
N SER A 72 -14.62 -4.23 17.01
CA SER A 72 -14.38 -3.97 15.58
C SER A 72 -12.96 -4.36 15.15
N GLY A 73 -11.94 -4.21 15.99
CA GLY A 73 -10.56 -4.57 15.68
C GLY A 73 -10.14 -6.00 16.06
N HIS A 74 -10.94 -6.74 16.84
CA HIS A 74 -10.63 -8.10 17.24
C HIS A 74 -10.83 -9.06 16.07
N GLN A 75 -9.78 -9.82 15.75
CA GLN A 75 -9.64 -10.81 14.66
C GLN A 75 -10.74 -11.90 14.65
N SER A 76 -11.97 -11.48 14.45
CA SER A 76 -13.11 -12.27 14.04
C SER A 76 -13.45 -11.86 12.59
N SER A 77 -14.15 -12.74 11.87
CA SER A 77 -14.49 -12.54 10.45
C SER A 77 -15.10 -11.15 10.22
N GLY A 78 -14.34 -10.23 9.63
CA GLY A 78 -14.78 -8.87 9.28
C GLY A 78 -14.16 -7.75 10.11
N SER A 79 -13.14 -8.02 10.93
CA SER A 79 -12.49 -7.01 11.77
C SER A 79 -11.77 -5.92 10.97
N ALA A 80 -11.89 -4.68 11.43
CA ALA A 80 -11.06 -3.56 10.99
C ALA A 80 -9.58 -3.79 11.33
N ASN A 81 -8.68 -3.36 10.45
CA ASN A 81 -7.23 -3.35 10.67
C ASN A 81 -6.82 -2.23 11.65
N CYS A 82 -7.27 -2.30 12.90
CA CYS A 82 -6.94 -1.33 13.93
C CYS A 82 -6.74 -1.97 15.32
N GLY A 83 -5.94 -1.32 16.16
CA GLY A 83 -5.72 -1.68 17.56
C GLY A 83 -6.03 -0.52 18.48
N VAL A 84 -6.73 -0.80 19.59
CA VAL A 84 -7.17 0.22 20.55
C VAL A 84 -6.31 0.21 21.82
N LYS A 85 -5.73 1.36 22.16
CA LYS A 85 -5.00 1.61 23.41
C LYS A 85 -5.77 2.63 24.24
N VAL A 86 -5.84 2.42 25.54
CA VAL A 86 -6.40 3.41 26.49
C VAL A 86 -5.26 3.89 27.37
N ILE A 87 -5.02 5.19 27.39
CA ILE A 87 -3.87 5.81 28.05
C ILE A 87 -4.36 6.97 28.91
N GLU A 88 -3.99 6.95 30.19
CA GLU A 88 -4.15 8.11 31.05
C GLU A 88 -3.21 9.23 30.57
N ALA A 89 -3.77 10.39 30.25
CA ALA A 89 -3.07 11.50 29.61
C ALA A 89 -1.84 11.97 30.40
N GLY A 90 -1.92 12.00 31.73
CA GLY A 90 -0.79 12.32 32.61
C GLY A 90 0.37 11.31 32.57
N LYS A 91 0.15 10.12 32.00
CA LYS A 91 1.14 9.05 31.84
C LYS A 91 1.61 8.87 30.39
N ALA A 92 1.10 9.68 29.45
CA ALA A 92 1.53 9.64 28.06
C ALA A 92 3.01 10.04 27.95
N GLN A 93 3.85 9.12 27.47
CA GLN A 93 5.28 9.37 27.27
C GLN A 93 5.56 10.00 25.90
N ASP A 94 4.77 9.60 24.91
CA ASP A 94 4.83 10.09 23.54
C ASP A 94 4.53 11.60 23.47
N GLU A 95 5.38 12.35 22.78
CA GLU A 95 5.23 13.80 22.62
C GLU A 95 3.99 14.16 21.78
N LEU A 96 3.69 13.37 20.74
CA LEU A 96 2.51 13.53 19.93
C LEU A 96 1.25 13.42 20.78
N LEU A 97 1.14 12.35 21.59
CA LEU A 97 -0.03 12.14 22.44
C LEU A 97 -0.18 13.21 23.52
N ARG A 98 0.93 13.72 24.07
CA ARG A 98 0.92 14.87 24.99
C ARG A 98 0.41 16.13 24.29
N SER A 99 0.83 16.38 23.05
CA SER A 99 0.36 17.51 22.23
C SER A 99 -1.14 17.38 21.92
N VAL A 100 -1.58 16.19 21.49
CA VAL A 100 -3.00 15.89 21.23
C VAL A 100 -3.84 16.17 22.47
N TRP A 101 -3.43 15.69 23.65
CA TRP A 101 -4.15 15.96 24.90
C TRP A 101 -4.15 17.46 25.25
N ALA A 102 -3.04 18.17 25.06
CA ALA A 102 -2.98 19.61 25.34
C ALA A 102 -3.94 20.43 24.47
N GLN A 103 -4.16 20.01 23.21
CA GLN A 103 -5.04 20.69 22.27
C GLN A 103 -6.52 20.30 22.45
N HIS A 104 -6.80 18.99 22.55
CA HIS A 104 -8.16 18.45 22.49
C HIS A 104 -8.72 18.04 23.86
N GLY A 105 -7.85 17.76 24.84
CA GLY A 105 -8.24 17.26 26.15
C GLY A 105 -9.11 18.23 26.93
N ARG A 106 -10.12 17.70 27.61
CA ARG A 106 -11.01 18.45 28.51
C ARG A 106 -11.28 17.60 29.76
N PRO A 107 -11.45 18.22 30.94
CA PRO A 107 -11.71 17.47 32.16
C PRO A 107 -12.93 16.54 32.05
N GLY A 108 -12.71 15.25 32.30
CA GLY A 108 -13.78 14.24 32.28
C GLY A 108 -14.31 13.89 30.88
N GLN A 109 -13.55 14.20 29.82
CA GLN A 109 -13.88 13.80 28.44
C GLN A 109 -12.68 13.08 27.81
N ALA A 110 -12.92 11.88 27.31
CA ALA A 110 -11.91 11.15 26.56
C ALA A 110 -11.72 11.73 25.16
N VAL A 111 -10.46 11.70 24.70
CA VAL A 111 -10.05 12.08 23.34
C VAL A 111 -9.65 10.81 22.59
N LEU A 112 -10.16 10.63 21.38
CA LEU A 112 -9.70 9.60 20.46
C LEU A 112 -8.67 10.22 19.50
N ALA A 113 -7.44 9.74 19.56
CA ALA A 113 -6.40 10.02 18.58
C ALA A 113 -6.28 8.83 17.62
N SER A 114 -6.39 9.10 16.33
CA SER A 114 -6.29 8.09 15.27
C SER A 114 -4.96 8.24 14.55
N LEU A 115 -4.13 7.20 14.59
CA LEU A 115 -2.78 7.23 14.04
C LEU A 115 -2.62 6.20 12.93
N TYR A 116 -1.91 6.60 11.88
CA TYR A 116 -1.36 5.70 10.88
C TYR A 116 -0.46 4.64 11.53
N PRO A 117 -0.32 3.45 10.92
CA PRO A 117 0.61 2.41 11.38
C PRO A 117 2.07 2.89 11.50
N VAL A 118 2.86 2.27 12.37
CA VAL A 118 4.31 2.57 12.52
C VAL A 118 5.11 2.32 11.23
N THR A 119 4.57 1.48 10.33
CA THR A 119 5.15 1.13 9.03
C THR A 119 4.95 2.23 7.99
N ALA A 120 4.00 3.15 8.19
CA ALA A 120 3.73 4.28 7.30
C ALA A 120 4.73 5.42 7.56
N GLN A 121 6.03 5.16 7.38
CA GLN A 121 7.11 6.11 7.69
C GLN A 121 7.11 7.37 6.82
N GLU A 122 6.39 7.34 5.68
CA GLU A 122 6.25 8.48 4.77
C GLU A 122 5.23 9.50 5.28
N VAL A 123 4.36 9.13 6.23
CA VAL A 123 3.32 10.03 6.78
C VAL A 123 3.87 10.85 7.95
N PRO A 124 3.86 12.20 7.86
CA PRO A 124 4.34 13.07 8.95
C PRO A 124 3.53 12.88 10.23
N ASP A 125 4.22 12.74 11.37
CA ASP A 125 3.66 12.63 12.73
C ASP A 125 2.58 11.56 12.95
N ARG A 126 2.25 10.77 11.91
CA ARG A 126 1.26 9.68 11.86
C ARG A 126 -0.17 10.07 12.26
N LEU A 127 -0.44 11.29 12.70
CA LEU A 127 -1.75 11.71 13.18
C LEU A 127 -2.72 11.92 12.01
N ILE A 128 -3.84 11.20 12.01
CA ILE A 128 -4.93 11.36 11.05
C ILE A 128 -5.94 12.37 11.58
N ASP A 129 -6.36 12.17 12.83
CA ASP A 129 -7.40 12.96 13.47
C ASP A 129 -7.31 12.83 14.99
N ALA A 130 -7.75 13.88 15.68
CA ALA A 130 -7.94 13.86 17.12
C ALA A 130 -9.21 14.63 17.49
N GLY A 131 -10.08 13.98 18.27
CA GLY A 131 -11.36 14.57 18.66
C GLY A 131 -11.98 13.89 19.89
N PRO A 132 -13.14 14.37 20.36
CA PRO A 132 -13.89 13.71 21.41
C PRO A 132 -14.19 12.25 21.07
N LEU A 133 -14.19 11.37 22.07
CA LEU A 133 -14.68 10.01 21.90
C LEU A 133 -16.22 10.03 21.90
N ASP A 134 -16.82 10.02 20.71
CA ASP A 134 -18.27 9.95 20.52
C ASP A 134 -18.69 8.87 19.50
N ALA A 135 -19.98 8.58 19.46
CA ALA A 135 -20.54 7.50 18.65
C ALA A 135 -20.42 7.77 17.14
N ASP A 136 -20.60 9.02 16.71
CA ASP A 136 -20.55 9.38 15.29
C ASP A 136 -19.13 9.26 14.74
N THR A 137 -18.14 9.70 15.52
CA THR A 137 -16.71 9.55 15.21
C THR A 137 -16.33 8.08 15.13
N VAL A 138 -16.75 7.26 16.09
CA VAL A 138 -16.48 5.81 16.08
C VAL A 138 -17.10 5.12 14.87
N ALA A 139 -18.33 5.46 14.52
CA ALA A 139 -19.02 4.88 13.36
C ALA A 139 -18.29 5.20 12.05
N ASN A 140 -17.97 6.47 11.80
CA ASN A 140 -17.24 6.93 10.61
C ASN A 140 -15.83 6.35 10.50
N LEU A 141 -15.17 6.15 11.65
CA LEU A 141 -13.82 5.63 11.72
C LEU A 141 -13.76 4.15 11.34
N VAL A 142 -14.67 3.34 11.89
CA VAL A 142 -14.64 1.88 11.69
C VAL A 142 -14.94 1.51 10.24
N ASP A 143 -15.92 2.15 9.62
CA ASP A 143 -16.30 1.84 8.24
C ASP A 143 -16.93 3.06 7.53
N SER A 144 -16.98 3.03 6.20
CA SER A 144 -17.72 4.02 5.42
C SER A 144 -18.22 3.45 4.07
N PRO A 145 -19.29 4.03 3.48
CA PRO A 145 -19.85 3.56 2.21
C PRO A 145 -18.81 3.38 1.08
N ILE A 146 -17.89 4.33 0.91
CA ILE A 146 -16.85 4.27 -0.12
C ILE A 146 -15.84 3.15 0.20
N ARG A 147 -15.45 2.96 1.47
CA ARG A 147 -14.55 1.85 1.83
C ARG A 147 -15.20 0.49 1.59
N GLN A 148 -16.50 0.36 1.85
CA GLN A 148 -17.27 -0.86 1.51
C GLN A 148 -17.30 -1.11 0.00
N GLU A 149 -17.54 -0.07 -0.81
CA GLU A 149 -17.58 -0.20 -2.27
C GLU A 149 -16.19 -0.49 -2.85
N ILE A 150 -15.12 0.11 -2.32
CA ILE A 150 -13.73 -0.24 -2.66
C ILE A 150 -13.49 -1.72 -2.40
N ALA A 151 -13.81 -2.22 -1.19
CA ALA A 151 -13.61 -3.61 -0.83
C ALA A 151 -14.36 -4.55 -1.79
N LYS A 152 -15.61 -4.23 -2.10
CA LYS A 152 -16.45 -4.99 -3.03
C LYS A 152 -15.82 -5.07 -4.43
N ARG A 153 -15.30 -3.95 -4.96
CA ARG A 153 -14.69 -3.89 -6.29
C ARG A 153 -13.35 -4.63 -6.37
N LEU A 154 -12.49 -4.46 -5.37
CA LEU A 154 -11.23 -5.20 -5.27
C LEU A 154 -11.46 -6.71 -5.15
N VAL A 155 -12.47 -7.13 -4.37
CA VAL A 155 -12.88 -8.54 -4.27
C VAL A 155 -13.52 -9.06 -5.57
N ALA A 156 -14.12 -8.19 -6.39
CA ALA A 156 -14.63 -8.55 -7.71
C ALA A 156 -13.52 -8.71 -8.76
N GLY A 157 -12.25 -8.49 -8.39
CA GLY A 157 -11.08 -8.69 -9.24
C GLY A 157 -10.54 -7.43 -9.90
N GLU A 158 -11.09 -6.25 -9.59
CA GLU A 158 -10.55 -5.00 -10.15
C GLU A 158 -9.09 -4.78 -9.72
N SER A 159 -8.25 -4.34 -10.67
CA SER A 159 -6.83 -4.08 -10.44
C SER A 159 -6.61 -2.91 -9.48
N ALA A 160 -7.42 -1.85 -9.62
CA ALA A 160 -7.43 -0.73 -8.70
C ALA A 160 -8.74 0.06 -8.76
N VAL A 161 -9.09 0.66 -7.63
CA VAL A 161 -10.18 1.63 -7.51
C VAL A 161 -9.57 3.00 -7.27
N TRP A 162 -9.88 3.97 -8.11
CA TRP A 162 -9.43 5.35 -7.98
C TRP A 162 -10.43 6.17 -7.17
N ILE A 163 -10.00 6.76 -6.06
CA ILE A 163 -10.80 7.74 -5.32
C ILE A 163 -10.54 9.11 -5.94
N PHE A 164 -11.57 9.79 -6.41
CA PHE A 164 -11.53 11.18 -6.87
C PHE A 164 -12.14 12.10 -5.81
N VAL A 165 -11.39 13.11 -5.37
CA VAL A 165 -11.82 14.10 -4.38
C VAL A 165 -11.92 15.47 -5.07
N PRO A 166 -13.13 15.99 -5.34
CA PRO A 166 -13.29 17.34 -5.88
C PRO A 166 -12.85 18.39 -4.85
N CYS A 167 -12.42 19.57 -5.32
CA CYS A 167 -12.12 20.71 -4.44
C CYS A 167 -13.28 21.71 -4.30
N GLY A 168 -14.36 21.56 -5.07
CA GLY A 168 -15.51 22.45 -5.02
C GLY A 168 -15.45 23.60 -6.03
N ASP A 169 -14.38 23.71 -6.83
CA ASP A 169 -14.35 24.55 -8.04
C ASP A 169 -14.85 23.71 -9.23
N PRO A 170 -16.04 24.00 -9.79
CA PRO A 170 -16.63 23.17 -10.84
C PRO A 170 -15.76 23.04 -12.09
N LYS A 171 -14.97 24.07 -12.43
CA LYS A 171 -14.11 24.03 -13.63
C LYS A 171 -12.90 23.15 -13.40
N GLN A 172 -12.28 23.25 -12.22
CA GLN A 172 -11.13 22.41 -11.89
C GLN A 172 -11.55 20.95 -11.75
N ASP A 173 -12.67 20.71 -11.06
CA ASP A 173 -13.20 19.37 -10.82
C ASP A 173 -13.61 18.69 -12.13
N GLU A 174 -14.31 19.39 -13.03
CA GLU A 174 -14.71 18.83 -14.33
C GLU A 174 -13.48 18.45 -15.17
N VAL A 175 -12.47 19.31 -15.24
CA VAL A 175 -11.25 19.04 -16.01
C VAL A 175 -10.49 17.85 -15.44
N ALA A 176 -10.34 17.79 -14.12
CA ALA A 176 -9.61 16.72 -13.45
C ALA A 176 -10.32 15.37 -13.60
N LEU A 177 -11.63 15.31 -13.34
CA LEU A 177 -12.42 14.08 -13.48
C LEU A 177 -12.42 13.59 -14.93
N LYS A 178 -12.58 14.50 -15.91
CA LYS A 178 -12.53 14.14 -17.33
C LYS A 178 -11.18 13.55 -17.72
N ASN A 179 -10.08 14.12 -17.22
CA ASN A 179 -8.75 13.57 -17.47
C ASN A 179 -8.59 12.19 -16.81
N LEU A 180 -8.98 12.05 -15.55
CA LEU A 180 -8.91 10.79 -14.82
C LEU A 180 -9.67 9.69 -15.57
N THR A 181 -10.95 9.92 -15.86
CA THR A 181 -11.79 8.97 -16.59
C THR A 181 -11.20 8.59 -17.94
N ARG A 182 -10.75 9.56 -18.73
CA ARG A 182 -10.17 9.30 -20.06
C ARG A 182 -8.94 8.42 -19.97
N PHE A 183 -8.00 8.74 -19.08
CA PHE A 183 -6.72 8.03 -19.04
C PHE A 183 -6.78 6.70 -18.30
N VAL A 184 -7.68 6.56 -17.33
CA VAL A 184 -7.99 5.26 -16.72
C VAL A 184 -8.56 4.30 -17.77
N GLN A 185 -9.56 4.73 -18.56
CA GLN A 185 -10.12 3.92 -19.66
C GLN A 185 -9.08 3.61 -20.76
N GLN A 186 -8.24 4.59 -21.10
CA GLN A 186 -7.16 4.37 -22.07
C GLN A 186 -6.17 3.31 -21.55
N ASN A 187 -5.75 3.40 -20.29
CA ASN A 187 -4.83 2.43 -19.71
C ASN A 187 -5.44 1.03 -19.61
N GLU A 188 -6.72 0.91 -19.28
CA GLU A 188 -7.43 -0.38 -19.23
C GLU A 188 -7.41 -1.09 -20.59
N THR A 189 -7.48 -0.33 -21.68
CA THR A 189 -7.51 -0.87 -23.05
C THR A 189 -6.13 -1.05 -23.68
N THR A 190 -5.08 -0.43 -23.13
CA THR A 190 -3.75 -0.37 -23.77
C THR A 190 -2.63 -1.01 -22.98
N LEU A 191 -2.82 -1.24 -21.68
CA LEU A 191 -1.86 -1.96 -20.85
C LEU A 191 -2.14 -3.46 -20.91
N GLU A 192 -1.10 -4.24 -20.66
CA GLU A 192 -1.17 -5.70 -20.64
C GLU A 192 -0.60 -6.19 -19.31
N LEU A 193 -1.23 -7.21 -18.74
CA LEU A 193 -0.69 -7.89 -17.58
C LEU A 193 0.60 -8.63 -17.98
N PRO A 194 1.60 -8.72 -17.08
CA PRO A 194 2.77 -9.56 -17.28
C PRO A 194 2.38 -11.00 -17.64
N GLU A 195 3.09 -11.58 -18.59
CA GLU A 195 2.94 -12.99 -18.93
C GLU A 195 3.16 -13.84 -17.67
N GLN A 196 2.15 -14.63 -17.31
CA GLN A 196 2.34 -15.65 -16.29
C GLN A 196 3.17 -16.77 -16.95
N GLU A 197 4.29 -17.16 -16.35
CA GLU A 197 5.01 -18.35 -16.83
C GLU A 197 4.07 -19.55 -16.77
N GLU A 198 4.14 -20.46 -17.74
CA GLU A 198 3.30 -21.67 -17.79
C GLU A 198 3.50 -22.48 -16.50
N ILE A 199 2.64 -22.26 -15.50
CA ILE A 199 2.62 -23.05 -14.28
C ILE A 199 2.11 -24.44 -14.70
N GLU A 200 2.81 -25.53 -14.34
CA GLU A 200 2.23 -26.87 -14.45
C GLU A 200 0.90 -26.89 -13.66
N ASP A 201 -0.21 -27.17 -14.35
CA ASP A 201 -1.59 -27.06 -13.82
C ASP A 201 -2.15 -25.62 -13.61
N GLU A 202 -1.63 -24.60 -14.32
CA GLU A 202 -2.13 -23.21 -14.28
C GLU A 202 -3.66 -23.12 -14.40
N GLN A 203 -4.24 -23.86 -15.35
CA GLN A 203 -5.69 -23.89 -15.55
C GLN A 203 -6.45 -24.38 -14.31
N ALA A 204 -5.93 -25.40 -13.62
CA ALA A 204 -6.56 -25.93 -12.40
C ALA A 204 -6.40 -24.98 -11.22
N LEU A 205 -5.30 -24.21 -11.15
CA LEU A 205 -5.12 -23.15 -10.17
C LEU A 205 -6.10 -22.00 -10.42
N LEU A 206 -6.21 -21.52 -11.67
CA LEU A 206 -7.13 -20.45 -12.07
C LEU A 206 -8.59 -20.79 -11.73
N GLU A 207 -9.02 -22.04 -11.94
CA GLU A 207 -10.36 -22.52 -11.58
C GLU A 207 -10.63 -22.54 -10.06
N GLN A 208 -9.59 -22.53 -9.22
CA GLN A 208 -9.70 -22.53 -7.76
C GLN A 208 -9.64 -21.13 -7.15
N LEU A 209 -9.24 -20.12 -7.92
CA LEU A 209 -9.15 -18.74 -7.42
C LEU A 209 -10.54 -18.20 -7.08
N ALA A 210 -10.69 -17.67 -5.87
CA ALA A 210 -11.94 -17.01 -5.47
C ALA A 210 -12.12 -15.63 -6.15
N ILE A 211 -11.01 -15.01 -6.54
CA ILE A 211 -10.95 -13.67 -7.14
C ILE A 211 -10.25 -13.80 -8.50
N GLU A 212 -10.94 -13.41 -9.55
CA GLU A 212 -10.43 -13.43 -10.92
C GLU A 212 -9.30 -12.40 -11.09
N LEU A 213 -8.28 -12.73 -11.89
CA LEU A 213 -7.23 -11.80 -12.27
C LEU A 213 -7.72 -10.95 -13.45
N ARG A 214 -8.06 -9.67 -13.22
CA ARG A 214 -8.55 -8.76 -14.25
C ARG A 214 -7.76 -7.47 -14.28
N LEU A 215 -7.49 -6.98 -15.49
CA LEU A 215 -7.07 -5.60 -15.71
C LEU A 215 -8.34 -4.75 -15.84
N ASP A 216 -8.73 -4.12 -14.74
CA ASP A 216 -9.95 -3.31 -14.66
C ASP A 216 -9.72 -2.19 -13.64
N PHE A 217 -10.15 -0.98 -13.98
CA PHE A 217 -10.00 0.19 -13.14
C PHE A 217 -11.32 0.95 -13.04
N SER A 218 -11.72 1.27 -11.82
CA SER A 218 -12.92 2.08 -11.59
C SER A 218 -12.61 3.37 -10.86
N ILE A 219 -13.57 4.30 -10.86
CA ILE A 219 -13.49 5.58 -10.15
C ILE A 219 -14.65 5.66 -9.16
N LEU A 220 -14.37 6.17 -7.96
CA LEU A 220 -15.34 6.55 -6.94
C LEU A 220 -15.12 8.01 -6.57
N THR A 221 -16.19 8.79 -6.47
CA THR A 221 -16.09 10.20 -6.05
C THR A 221 -16.35 10.31 -4.55
N LEU A 222 -15.38 10.88 -3.83
CA LEU A 222 -15.46 11.19 -2.41
C LEU A 222 -15.68 12.70 -2.25
N HIS A 223 -16.89 13.10 -1.87
CA HIS A 223 -17.23 14.50 -1.65
C HIS A 223 -16.72 14.99 -0.29
N ARG A 224 -16.12 16.18 -0.26
CA ARG A 224 -15.50 16.74 0.98
C ARG A 224 -16.52 17.03 2.08
N ASP A 225 -17.77 17.30 1.69
CA ASP A 225 -18.89 17.63 2.57
C ASP A 225 -19.76 16.42 2.92
N ASP A 226 -19.39 15.20 2.49
CA ASP A 226 -20.12 13.98 2.84
C ASP A 226 -19.88 13.60 4.31
N PRO A 227 -20.91 13.67 5.18
CA PRO A 227 -20.74 13.40 6.61
C PRO A 227 -20.40 11.94 6.92
N GLU A 228 -20.67 10.98 6.04
CA GLU A 228 -20.38 9.55 6.25
C GLU A 228 -18.94 9.16 5.86
N GLU A 229 -18.22 10.08 5.22
CA GLU A 229 -16.89 9.84 4.66
C GLU A 229 -15.80 10.71 5.30
N GLN A 230 -16.14 11.46 6.35
CA GLN A 230 -15.23 12.45 6.93
C GLN A 230 -13.92 11.81 7.41
N PHE A 231 -13.96 10.61 7.98
CA PHE A 231 -12.74 9.91 8.40
C PHE A 231 -11.90 9.44 7.20
N LEU A 232 -12.54 8.95 6.12
CA LEU A 232 -11.83 8.58 4.89
C LEU A 232 -11.12 9.79 4.27
N LEU A 233 -11.81 10.93 4.20
CA LEU A 233 -11.22 12.17 3.73
C LEU A 233 -10.01 12.57 4.56
N LYS A 234 -10.11 12.55 5.90
CA LYS A 234 -9.00 12.86 6.80
C LYS A 234 -7.81 11.92 6.60
N MET A 235 -8.04 10.61 6.42
CA MET A 235 -6.95 9.69 6.06
C MET A 235 -6.23 10.19 4.81
N LEU A 236 -6.95 10.38 3.70
CA LEU A 236 -6.33 10.79 2.43
C LEU A 236 -5.62 12.15 2.50
N LEU A 237 -6.15 13.12 3.25
CA LEU A 237 -5.55 14.46 3.36
C LEU A 237 -4.36 14.50 4.34
N ALA A 238 -4.34 13.65 5.37
CA ALA A 238 -3.25 13.56 6.32
C ALA A 238 -2.09 12.67 5.83
N SER A 239 -2.22 11.99 4.69
CA SER A 239 -1.19 11.06 4.21
C SER A 239 0.08 11.74 3.72
N GLU A 240 0.00 13.01 3.33
CA GLU A 240 1.13 13.80 2.85
C GLU A 240 1.03 15.23 3.41
N PRO A 241 2.15 15.89 3.77
CA PRO A 241 2.15 17.12 4.57
C PRO A 241 1.33 18.29 4.00
N ASP A 242 1.19 18.36 2.68
CA ASP A 242 0.63 19.55 2.02
C ASP A 242 -0.84 19.37 1.61
N LEU A 243 -1.38 18.14 1.60
CA LEU A 243 -2.65 17.86 0.91
C LEU A 243 -3.84 18.59 1.54
N GLU A 244 -3.93 18.64 2.86
CA GLU A 244 -5.05 19.30 3.54
C GLU A 244 -5.22 20.78 3.14
N ALA A 245 -4.12 21.47 2.87
CA ALA A 245 -4.10 22.89 2.53
C ALA A 245 -4.35 23.20 1.04
N LEU A 246 -4.46 22.19 0.18
CA LEU A 246 -4.58 22.38 -1.27
C LEU A 246 -6.05 22.45 -1.71
N ASP A 247 -6.43 23.60 -2.28
CA ASP A 247 -7.72 23.84 -2.93
C ASP A 247 -7.75 23.28 -4.37
N GLN A 248 -7.34 22.03 -4.54
CA GLN A 248 -7.25 21.37 -5.85
C GLN A 248 -7.88 19.98 -5.82
N PRO A 249 -8.46 19.50 -6.94
CA PRO A 249 -8.99 18.15 -7.01
C PRO A 249 -7.86 17.14 -6.85
N MET A 250 -8.16 16.00 -6.24
CA MET A 250 -7.19 14.95 -5.97
C MET A 250 -7.67 13.60 -6.51
N ALA A 251 -6.73 12.73 -6.86
CA ALA A 251 -7.02 11.34 -7.22
C ALA A 251 -6.04 10.38 -6.55
N PHE A 252 -6.56 9.30 -5.97
CA PHE A 252 -5.81 8.32 -5.19
C PHE A 252 -6.11 6.89 -5.69
N PRO A 253 -5.15 6.19 -6.32
CA PRO A 253 -5.35 4.81 -6.72
C PRO A 253 -5.22 3.88 -5.50
N VAL A 254 -6.20 2.98 -5.34
CA VAL A 254 -6.27 1.99 -4.26
C VAL A 254 -6.20 0.58 -4.84
N LEU A 255 -5.30 -0.26 -4.31
CA LEU A 255 -5.06 -1.63 -4.78
C LEU A 255 -4.94 -2.64 -3.62
N GLY A 256 -4.95 -3.92 -3.95
CA GLY A 256 -4.67 -4.98 -2.98
C GLY A 256 -5.68 -5.01 -1.83
N ARG A 257 -5.19 -4.94 -0.58
CA ARG A 257 -6.03 -4.89 0.63
C ARG A 257 -6.34 -3.46 1.10
N GLY A 258 -6.58 -2.56 0.15
CA GLY A 258 -6.85 -1.15 0.45
C GLY A 258 -5.60 -0.26 0.49
N ARG A 259 -4.51 -0.64 -0.18
CA ARG A 259 -3.29 0.17 -0.26
C ARG A 259 -3.48 1.34 -1.22
N VAL A 260 -3.37 2.56 -0.73
CA VAL A 260 -3.32 3.81 -1.49
C VAL A 260 -1.87 4.10 -1.89
N LEU A 261 -1.64 4.40 -3.17
CA LEU A 261 -0.27 4.62 -3.67
C LEU A 261 0.30 6.00 -3.29
N TYR A 262 -0.32 7.07 -3.77
CA TYR A 262 0.00 8.49 -3.52
C TYR A 262 -1.11 9.38 -4.10
N GLY A 263 -1.17 10.65 -3.70
CA GLY A 263 -2.11 11.63 -4.25
C GLY A 263 -1.64 12.24 -5.58
N LEU A 264 -2.53 12.26 -6.58
CA LEU A 264 -2.39 13.10 -7.78
C LEU A 264 -3.20 14.38 -7.60
N VAL A 265 -2.56 15.55 -7.64
CA VAL A 265 -3.22 16.83 -7.32
C VAL A 265 -3.34 17.75 -8.54
N GLY A 266 -4.54 18.26 -8.78
CA GLY A 266 -4.82 19.28 -9.79
C GLY A 266 -4.30 18.92 -11.18
N LYS A 267 -3.34 19.70 -11.69
CA LYS A 267 -2.70 19.44 -13.00
C LYS A 267 -1.87 18.16 -13.03
N GLY A 268 -1.52 17.61 -11.87
CA GLY A 268 -0.92 16.29 -11.72
C GLY A 268 -1.89 15.15 -12.02
N ILE A 269 -3.19 15.39 -12.20
CA ILE A 269 -4.15 14.41 -12.73
C ILE A 269 -4.05 14.45 -14.26
N SER A 270 -3.02 13.77 -14.79
CA SER A 270 -2.56 13.87 -16.17
C SER A 270 -2.24 12.50 -16.78
N GLU A 271 -2.06 12.44 -18.10
CA GLU A 271 -1.71 11.21 -18.82
C GLU A 271 -0.49 10.51 -18.23
N LEU A 272 0.58 11.28 -18.00
CA LEU A 272 1.87 10.76 -17.57
C LEU A 272 1.74 10.10 -16.20
N THR A 273 1.16 10.81 -15.24
CA THR A 273 1.06 10.38 -13.84
C THR A 273 0.06 9.25 -13.65
N ILE A 274 -1.11 9.32 -14.29
CA ILE A 274 -2.10 8.23 -14.28
C ILE A 274 -1.51 6.99 -14.96
N GLY A 275 -0.80 7.16 -16.08
CA GLY A 275 -0.09 6.09 -16.76
C GLY A 275 1.05 5.47 -15.94
N LEU A 276 1.80 6.26 -15.17
CA LEU A 276 2.85 5.74 -14.29
C LEU A 276 2.26 4.91 -13.15
N ALA A 277 1.22 5.42 -12.47
CA ALA A 277 0.52 4.69 -11.43
C ALA A 277 -0.11 3.40 -11.97
N SER A 278 -0.81 3.45 -13.11
CA SER A 278 -1.45 2.28 -13.71
C SER A 278 -0.43 1.20 -14.09
N ARG A 279 0.69 1.58 -14.72
CA ARG A 279 1.79 0.65 -15.06
C ARG A 279 2.46 0.04 -13.84
N PHE A 280 2.60 0.81 -12.75
CA PHE A 280 3.12 0.28 -11.49
C PHE A 280 2.18 -0.78 -10.90
N ILE A 281 0.87 -0.49 -10.86
CA ILE A 281 -0.16 -1.37 -10.27
C ILE A 281 -0.23 -2.71 -11.00
N ILE A 282 -0.19 -2.69 -12.32
CA ILE A 282 -0.32 -3.90 -13.16
C ILE A 282 1.02 -4.56 -13.50
N GLY A 283 2.14 -3.88 -13.27
CA GLY A 283 3.47 -4.41 -13.56
C GLY A 283 3.92 -5.51 -12.60
N PRO A 284 5.04 -6.20 -12.89
CA PRO A 284 5.53 -7.31 -12.08
C PRO A 284 5.98 -6.84 -10.69
N CYS A 285 5.68 -7.62 -9.65
CA CYS A 285 6.07 -7.29 -8.28
C CYS A 285 7.54 -7.64 -8.00
N SER A 286 8.46 -6.75 -8.39
CA SER A 286 9.91 -6.97 -8.26
C SER A 286 10.43 -7.10 -6.82
N CYS A 287 9.84 -6.38 -5.86
CA CYS A 287 10.39 -6.30 -4.51
C CYS A 287 9.77 -7.33 -3.55
N GLN A 288 8.54 -7.80 -3.82
CA GLN A 288 7.69 -8.66 -2.97
C GLN A 288 7.45 -8.16 -1.52
N VAL A 289 8.32 -7.29 -1.00
CA VAL A 289 8.31 -6.68 0.31
C VAL A 289 7.46 -5.42 0.26
N LYS A 290 6.33 -5.44 0.98
CA LYS A 290 5.38 -4.34 1.06
C LYS A 290 6.03 -2.99 1.36
N ASN A 291 6.88 -2.93 2.39
CA ASN A 291 7.49 -1.67 2.86
C ASN A 291 8.55 -1.09 1.91
N GLN A 292 8.86 -1.76 0.80
CA GLN A 292 9.68 -1.22 -0.29
C GLN A 292 8.84 -0.67 -1.45
N ASN A 293 7.51 -0.72 -1.32
CA ASN A 293 6.56 -0.17 -2.28
C ASN A 293 5.92 1.09 -1.67
N PRO A 294 5.71 2.15 -2.45
CA PRO A 294 5.17 3.41 -1.92
C PRO A 294 3.74 3.25 -1.39
N GLY A 295 3.35 4.18 -0.52
CA GLY A 295 1.97 4.35 -0.08
C GLY A 295 1.63 3.81 1.31
N PHE A 296 0.35 3.83 1.63
CA PHE A 296 -0.22 3.47 2.92
C PHE A 296 -1.52 2.67 2.73
N ASP A 297 -2.01 2.02 3.77
CA ASP A 297 -3.27 1.27 3.68
C ASP A 297 -4.42 2.06 4.26
N LEU A 298 -5.64 1.86 3.76
CA LEU A 298 -6.87 2.37 4.37
C LEU A 298 -7.24 1.56 5.62
N LEU A 299 -7.91 2.20 6.57
CA LEU A 299 -8.59 1.49 7.66
C LEU A 299 -9.90 0.91 7.10
N MET A 300 -10.02 -0.42 7.02
CA MET A 300 -11.14 -1.13 6.41
C MET A 300 -11.56 -2.35 7.25
N ALA A 301 -12.87 -2.52 7.43
CA ALA A 301 -13.48 -3.68 8.10
C ALA A 301 -13.75 -4.82 7.11
N VAL A 302 -12.71 -5.54 6.69
CA VAL A 302 -12.81 -6.59 5.67
C VAL A 302 -12.07 -7.86 6.09
N ASP A 303 -12.77 -8.99 6.02
CA ASP A 303 -12.16 -10.32 6.18
C ASP A 303 -11.41 -10.74 4.91
N TRP A 304 -10.24 -10.13 4.68
CA TRP A 304 -9.46 -10.37 3.47
C TRP A 304 -9.11 -11.85 3.27
N GLU A 305 -8.75 -12.58 4.32
CA GLU A 305 -8.39 -14.00 4.21
C GLU A 305 -9.58 -14.85 3.75
N LYS A 306 -10.78 -14.59 4.27
CA LYS A 306 -12.00 -15.27 3.80
C LYS A 306 -12.35 -14.91 2.35
N LYS A 307 -12.14 -13.66 1.95
CA LYS A 307 -12.46 -13.19 0.58
C LYS A 307 -11.48 -13.75 -0.46
N ILE A 308 -10.19 -13.77 -0.14
CA ILE A 308 -9.13 -14.27 -1.03
C ILE A 308 -9.17 -15.80 -1.13
N GLY A 309 -9.48 -16.48 -0.02
CA GLY A 309 -9.44 -17.93 0.05
C GLY A 309 -8.02 -18.48 0.09
N THR A 310 -7.89 -19.78 -0.16
CA THR A 310 -6.62 -20.51 0.00
C THR A 310 -5.77 -20.56 -1.26
N ALA A 311 -6.39 -20.56 -2.44
CA ALA A 311 -5.69 -20.56 -3.72
C ALA A 311 -5.15 -19.17 -4.03
N LYS A 312 -3.86 -19.08 -4.36
CA LYS A 312 -3.13 -17.83 -4.63
C LYS A 312 -2.25 -18.01 -5.86
N LEU A 313 -2.15 -16.97 -6.70
CA LEU A 313 -1.24 -16.94 -7.87
C LEU A 313 0.20 -16.66 -7.47
N SER A 314 0.39 -15.79 -6.48
CA SER A 314 1.70 -15.49 -5.93
C SER A 314 2.22 -16.64 -5.09
N ASP A 315 3.54 -16.77 -5.01
CA ASP A 315 4.24 -17.60 -4.03
C ASP A 315 4.55 -16.83 -2.75
N PRO A 316 4.71 -17.52 -1.59
CA PRO A 316 5.19 -16.87 -0.39
C PRO A 316 6.64 -16.41 -0.56
N LEU A 317 6.98 -15.34 0.14
CA LEU A 317 8.38 -15.04 0.40
C LEU A 317 9.03 -16.28 1.06
N PRO A 318 10.24 -16.69 0.62
CA PRO A 318 10.95 -17.77 1.27
C PRO A 318 11.13 -17.45 2.75
N GLU A 319 10.82 -18.40 3.63
CA GLU A 319 11.15 -18.24 5.05
C GLU A 319 12.68 -18.15 5.18
N THR A 320 13.19 -17.00 5.64
CA THR A 320 14.62 -16.83 5.90
C THR A 320 14.98 -17.54 7.21
N THR A 321 15.09 -18.86 7.18
CA THR A 321 15.47 -19.67 8.34
C THR A 321 16.98 -19.62 8.66
N GLY A 322 17.74 -18.74 8.01
CA GLY A 322 19.19 -18.61 8.16
C GLY A 322 19.61 -17.31 8.83
N ALA A 323 20.59 -17.38 9.73
CA ALA A 323 21.26 -16.18 10.24
C ALA A 323 21.88 -15.39 9.08
N PRO A 324 21.86 -14.05 9.11
CA PRO A 324 22.44 -13.22 8.07
C PRO A 324 23.91 -13.59 7.85
N VAL A 325 24.27 -13.95 6.61
CA VAL A 325 25.64 -14.30 6.24
C VAL A 325 26.36 -13.04 5.80
N LEU A 326 27.51 -12.75 6.40
CA LEU A 326 28.37 -11.66 5.98
C LEU A 326 28.96 -12.00 4.59
N LEU A 327 28.52 -11.28 3.57
CA LEU A 327 29.12 -11.39 2.24
C LEU A 327 30.38 -10.52 2.18
N THR A 328 31.53 -11.13 1.89
CA THR A 328 32.75 -10.38 1.58
C THR A 328 32.64 -9.76 0.20
N ILE A 329 32.53 -8.43 0.14
CA ILE A 329 32.55 -7.68 -1.12
C ILE A 329 33.97 -7.75 -1.71
N PRO A 330 34.17 -8.24 -2.94
CA PRO A 330 35.48 -8.26 -3.58
C PRO A 330 36.03 -6.83 -3.75
N PRO A 331 37.35 -6.61 -3.60
CA PRO A 331 37.95 -5.30 -3.86
C PRO A 331 37.70 -4.89 -5.31
N GLY A 332 37.08 -3.73 -5.51
CA GLY A 332 36.77 -3.18 -6.84
C GLY A 332 38.02 -3.05 -7.71
N ARG A 333 37.86 -3.20 -9.03
CA ARG A 333 38.96 -2.98 -10.00
C ARG A 333 39.51 -1.57 -9.80
N LYS A 334 40.81 -1.46 -9.49
CA LYS A 334 41.52 -0.18 -9.55
C LYS A 334 41.39 0.38 -10.97
N ALA A 335 40.85 1.59 -11.09
CA ALA A 335 40.83 2.32 -12.35
C ALA A 335 42.28 2.41 -12.87
N LYS A 336 42.49 1.98 -14.12
CA LYS A 336 43.72 2.22 -14.88
C LYS A 336 43.57 3.50 -15.68
#